data_AF-A0A7W0HFL5-F1
#
_entry.id   AF-A0A7W0HFL5-F1
#
_cell.length_a   1.000
_cell.length_b   1.000
_cell.length_c   1.000
_cell.angle_alpha   90.00
_cell.angle_beta   90.00
_cell.angle_gamma   90.00
#
_symmetry.space_group_name_H-M   'P 1'
#
loop_
_entity.id
_entity.type
_entity.pdbx_description
1 polymer ?
#
loop_
_entity_poly.entity_id
_entity_poly.type
_entity_poly.pdbx_seq_one_letter_code
_entity_poly.pdbx_strand_id
1 'polypeptide(L)'
;MTHDVIRLVLAFAITLLSAPGYAQSVSVAAGLEYRPLNTPNPTLQASLDRIAKRSALWRSAVEAIRVTGRQVVIVTSEQVRVVESPGGEVKDAFDRGVLAEVAPAPHAGGEVDVVVAVVNLALLEEVHRQRGSLPSEFHADVDRILVHEIYGHAVPYLLAGALSGRCSDPQPGERAVDACSIRRENAVRAELGLGRRTNYGLDGLALMRGSHR
;
A
#
# COMPACT_ATOMS: atom_id res chain seq x y z
N MET A 1 -19.13 31.09 7.83
CA MET A 1 -19.10 30.00 6.84
C MET A 1 -18.23 28.89 7.41
N THR A 2 -18.88 27.91 8.01
CA THR A 2 -18.29 26.77 8.71
C THR A 2 -17.77 25.78 7.67
N HIS A 3 -16.48 25.47 7.70
CA HIS A 3 -15.92 24.35 6.94
C HIS A 3 -16.08 23.11 7.81
N ASP A 4 -17.12 22.33 7.51
CA ASP A 4 -17.36 21.02 8.11
C ASP A 4 -16.20 20.09 7.78
N VAL A 5 -15.44 19.74 8.80
CA VAL A 5 -14.43 18.69 8.76
C VAL A 5 -15.18 17.36 8.71
N ILE A 6 -15.34 16.79 7.51
CA ILE A 6 -15.83 15.43 7.33
C ILE A 6 -14.79 14.49 7.98
N ARG A 7 -15.12 14.02 9.18
CA ARG A 7 -14.38 12.95 9.86
C ARG A 7 -14.77 11.63 9.20
N LEU A 8 -13.97 11.20 8.21
CA LEU A 8 -14.07 9.85 7.66
C LEU A 8 -13.48 8.86 8.68
N VAL A 9 -14.34 8.17 9.41
CA VAL A 9 -13.93 7.02 10.24
C VAL A 9 -14.00 5.79 9.34
N LEU A 10 -12.86 5.40 8.75
CA LEU A 10 -12.74 4.14 8.02
C LEU A 10 -12.71 2.98 9.02
N ALA A 11 -13.88 2.42 9.30
CA ALA A 11 -13.98 1.12 9.95
C ALA A 11 -13.74 0.03 8.90
N PHE A 12 -12.53 -0.51 8.85
CA PHE A 12 -12.22 -1.67 8.01
C PHE A 12 -12.62 -2.95 8.73
N ALA A 13 -13.66 -3.62 8.22
CA ALA A 13 -13.88 -5.03 8.51
C ALA A 13 -13.01 -5.86 7.57
N ILE A 14 -11.85 -6.33 8.04
CA ILE A 14 -11.10 -7.37 7.33
C ILE A 14 -11.81 -8.69 7.61
N THR A 15 -12.77 -9.04 6.75
CA THR A 15 -13.41 -10.36 6.80
C THR A 15 -12.44 -11.38 6.20
N LEU A 16 -11.60 -11.98 7.05
CA LEU A 16 -10.92 -13.23 6.69
C LEU A 16 -12.01 -14.28 6.52
N LEU A 17 -12.34 -14.63 5.27
CA LEU A 17 -13.27 -15.70 4.92
C LEU A 17 -12.72 -17.03 5.45
N SER A 18 -13.01 -17.31 6.71
CA SER A 18 -13.04 -18.67 7.25
C SER A 18 -14.43 -19.22 6.95
N ALA A 19 -14.50 -20.42 6.37
CA ALA A 19 -15.74 -21.10 6.04
C ALA A 19 -16.74 -21.09 7.24
N PRO A 20 -18.06 -21.09 6.99
CA PRO A 20 -19.05 -20.88 8.04
C PRO A 20 -19.16 -22.12 8.92
N GLY A 21 -18.93 -21.97 10.22
CA GLY A 21 -19.19 -23.03 11.19
C GLY A 21 -18.62 -22.75 12.56
N TYR A 22 -19.52 -22.39 13.49
CA TYR A 22 -19.33 -22.30 14.95
C TYR A 22 -18.52 -21.10 15.48
N ALA A 23 -19.22 -20.31 16.30
CA ALA A 23 -18.61 -19.40 17.25
C ALA A 23 -17.69 -20.21 18.18
N GLN A 24 -16.37 -20.07 17.99
CA GLN A 24 -15.37 -20.50 18.94
C GLN A 24 -14.69 -19.25 19.48
N SER A 25 -14.71 -19.10 20.81
CA SER A 25 -13.83 -18.20 21.52
C SER A 25 -12.38 -18.55 21.15
N VAL A 26 -11.74 -17.72 20.34
CA VAL A 26 -10.32 -17.88 20.00
C VAL A 26 -9.51 -17.50 21.23
N SER A 27 -9.15 -18.51 22.02
CA SER A 27 -7.95 -18.43 22.84
C SER A 27 -6.78 -18.31 21.87
N VAL A 28 -6.19 -17.12 21.78
CA VAL A 28 -5.00 -16.89 20.96
C VAL A 28 -3.87 -17.66 21.61
N ALA A 29 -3.63 -18.87 21.11
CA ALA A 29 -2.43 -19.61 21.42
C ALA A 29 -1.22 -18.70 21.16
N ALA A 30 -0.40 -18.50 22.18
CA ALA A 30 0.90 -17.88 22.04
C ALA A 30 1.68 -18.61 20.93
N GLY A 31 1.93 -17.95 19.79
CA GLY A 31 2.68 -18.55 18.70
C GLY A 31 2.42 -18.05 17.26
N LEU A 32 1.45 -17.17 17.00
CA LEU A 32 1.37 -16.51 15.70
C LEU A 32 2.47 -15.45 15.58
N GLU A 33 3.46 -15.71 14.73
CA GLU A 33 4.55 -14.80 14.42
C GLU A 33 3.97 -13.50 13.87
N TYR A 34 4.06 -12.44 14.66
CA TYR A 34 3.67 -11.11 14.23
C TYR A 34 4.52 -10.68 13.02
N ARG A 35 3.85 -10.23 11.95
CA ARG A 35 4.49 -9.75 10.73
C ARG A 35 4.18 -8.27 10.53
N PRO A 36 5.19 -7.41 10.31
CA PRO A 36 4.98 -5.98 10.04
C PRO A 36 4.21 -5.70 8.75
N LEU A 37 4.34 -6.58 7.75
CA LEU A 37 3.65 -6.49 6.46
C LEU A 37 2.82 -7.75 6.28
N ASN A 38 1.52 -7.59 6.11
CA ASN A 38 0.59 -8.71 5.95
C ASN A 38 -0.17 -8.60 4.64
N THR A 39 -0.23 -9.69 3.88
CA THR A 39 -1.10 -9.80 2.73
C THR A 39 -1.60 -11.23 2.55
N PRO A 40 -2.89 -11.45 2.26
CA PRO A 40 -3.39 -12.75 1.85
C PRO A 40 -3.16 -13.03 0.35
N ASN A 41 -2.74 -12.02 -0.43
CA ASN A 41 -2.60 -12.16 -1.88
C ASN A 41 -1.19 -12.71 -2.25
N PRO A 42 -1.09 -13.85 -2.96
CA PRO A 42 0.19 -14.48 -3.27
C PRO A 42 1.06 -13.65 -4.22
N THR A 43 0.47 -12.87 -5.14
CA THR A 43 1.22 -11.98 -6.05
C THR A 43 1.89 -10.85 -5.28
N LEU A 44 1.17 -10.26 -4.33
CA LEU A 44 1.72 -9.23 -3.43
C LEU A 44 2.77 -9.83 -2.50
N GLN A 45 2.52 -11.00 -1.90
CA GLN A 45 3.50 -11.69 -1.05
C GLN A 45 4.80 -11.98 -1.81
N ALA A 46 4.70 -12.52 -3.03
CA ALA A 46 5.87 -12.78 -3.86
C ALA A 46 6.67 -11.50 -4.19
N SER A 47 5.98 -10.36 -4.35
CA SER A 47 6.63 -9.06 -4.54
C SER A 47 7.34 -8.58 -3.27
N LEU A 48 6.68 -8.68 -2.10
CA LEU A 48 7.30 -8.37 -0.80
C LEU A 48 8.58 -9.18 -0.58
N ASP A 49 8.54 -10.49 -0.88
CA ASP A 49 9.69 -11.37 -0.74
C ASP A 49 10.84 -10.98 -1.69
N ARG A 50 10.52 -10.65 -2.95
CA ARG A 50 11.52 -10.17 -3.94
C ARG A 50 12.18 -8.87 -3.49
N ILE A 51 11.39 -7.90 -3.03
CA ILE A 51 11.88 -6.61 -2.53
C ILE A 51 12.76 -6.86 -1.30
N ALA A 52 12.26 -7.61 -0.32
CA ALA A 52 12.98 -7.91 0.91
C ALA A 52 14.30 -8.65 0.65
N LYS A 53 14.37 -9.53 -0.35
CA LYS A 53 15.61 -10.21 -0.73
C LYS A 53 16.67 -9.23 -1.26
N ARG A 54 16.26 -8.17 -1.97
CA ARG A 54 17.16 -7.34 -2.78
C ARG A 54 17.42 -5.95 -2.21
N SER A 55 16.60 -5.46 -1.27
CA SER A 55 16.74 -4.11 -0.69
C SER A 55 17.08 -4.16 0.80
N ALA A 56 18.23 -3.58 1.16
CA ALA A 56 18.64 -3.43 2.55
C ALA A 56 17.82 -2.34 3.25
N LEU A 57 17.54 -1.24 2.54
CA LEU A 57 16.69 -0.16 3.04
C LEU A 57 15.28 -0.65 3.41
N TRP A 58 14.70 -1.48 2.54
CA TRP A 58 13.40 -2.09 2.81
C TRP A 58 13.42 -2.94 4.07
N ARG A 59 14.38 -3.88 4.18
CA ARG A 59 14.50 -4.74 5.37
C ARG A 59 14.67 -3.92 6.65
N SER A 60 15.49 -2.87 6.62
CA SER A 60 15.68 -1.99 7.77
C SER A 60 14.41 -1.25 8.16
N ALA A 61 13.60 -0.80 7.19
CA ALA A 61 12.32 -0.15 7.48
C ALA A 61 11.28 -1.12 8.04
N VAL A 62 11.20 -2.34 7.48
CA VAL A 62 10.31 -3.40 7.98
C VAL A 62 10.67 -3.78 9.41
N GLU A 63 11.97 -3.88 9.72
CA GLU A 63 12.45 -4.14 11.07
C GLU A 63 12.11 -2.99 12.04
N ALA A 64 12.27 -1.74 11.61
CA ALA A 64 11.90 -0.58 12.42
C ALA A 64 10.40 -0.57 12.74
N ILE A 65 9.55 -0.90 11.75
CA ILE A 65 8.12 -1.10 11.98
C ILE A 65 7.90 -2.24 12.99
N ARG A 66 8.59 -3.38 12.83
CA ARG A 66 8.45 -4.52 13.75
C ARG A 66 8.68 -4.16 15.21
N VAL A 67 9.71 -3.37 15.48
CA VAL A 67 10.06 -2.90 16.83
C VAL A 67 8.96 -2.04 17.45
N THR A 68 8.19 -1.31 16.63
CA THR A 68 7.04 -0.51 17.10
C THR A 68 5.79 -1.34 17.39
N GLY A 69 5.69 -2.58 16.89
CA GLY A 69 4.47 -3.39 16.97
C GLY A 69 3.33 -2.94 16.03
N ARG A 70 3.59 -1.97 15.14
CA ARG A 70 2.62 -1.41 14.18
C ARG A 70 2.70 -2.10 12.83
N GLN A 71 1.67 -2.08 11.99
CA GLN A 71 1.67 -2.94 10.79
C GLN A 71 1.06 -2.28 9.55
N VAL A 72 1.46 -2.81 8.40
CA VAL A 72 0.79 -2.58 7.12
C VAL A 72 -0.05 -3.80 6.77
N VAL A 73 -1.33 -3.57 6.48
CA VAL A 73 -2.20 -4.57 5.85
C VAL A 73 -2.30 -4.24 4.38
N ILE A 74 -1.92 -5.17 3.52
CA ILE A 74 -1.84 -4.98 2.07
C ILE A 74 -2.89 -5.87 1.41
N VAL A 75 -3.84 -5.25 0.73
CA VAL A 75 -5.01 -5.90 0.15
C VAL A 75 -5.16 -5.52 -1.31
N THR A 76 -5.94 -6.30 -2.05
CA THR A 76 -6.36 -5.91 -3.40
C THR A 76 -7.64 -5.08 -3.36
N SER A 77 -7.92 -4.33 -4.43
CA SER A 77 -9.15 -3.52 -4.56
C SER A 77 -10.42 -4.34 -4.35
N GLU A 78 -10.44 -5.62 -4.72
CA GLU A 78 -11.61 -6.50 -4.61
C GLU A 78 -11.87 -6.96 -3.17
N GLN A 79 -10.86 -6.83 -2.30
CA GLN A 79 -10.94 -7.22 -0.88
C GLN A 79 -11.41 -6.07 0.00
N VAL A 80 -11.44 -4.84 -0.51
CA VAL A 80 -11.95 -3.68 0.22
C VAL A 80 -13.48 -3.69 0.14
N ARG A 81 -14.13 -3.85 1.29
CA ARG A 81 -15.55 -3.57 1.46
C ARG A 81 -15.73 -2.53 2.55
N VAL A 82 -16.41 -1.44 2.23
CA VAL A 82 -16.71 -0.40 3.22
C VAL A 82 -18.14 -0.58 3.69
N VAL A 83 -18.28 -0.69 5.02
CA VAL A 83 -19.57 -0.74 5.70
C VAL A 83 -19.66 0.54 6.52
N GLU A 84 -20.39 1.54 6.02
CA GLU A 84 -20.71 2.73 6.80
C GLU A 84 -21.75 2.38 7.85
N SER A 85 -21.31 1.94 9.03
CA SER A 85 -22.18 1.55 10.15
C SER A 85 -23.17 0.40 9.83
N PRO A 86 -23.78 -0.24 10.83
CA PRO A 86 -24.83 -1.23 10.57
C PRO A 86 -26.02 -0.55 9.87
N GLY A 87 -26.23 -0.84 8.57
CA GLY A 87 -27.37 -0.36 7.78
C GLY A 87 -27.11 0.83 6.84
N GLY A 88 -25.86 1.30 6.69
CA GLY A 88 -25.52 2.33 5.70
C GLY A 88 -25.27 1.80 4.29
N GLU A 89 -25.26 2.72 3.33
CA GLU A 89 -25.03 2.44 1.91
C GLU A 89 -23.58 2.01 1.68
N VAL A 90 -23.36 0.92 0.94
CA VAL A 90 -22.00 0.49 0.55
C VAL A 90 -21.48 1.46 -0.51
N LYS A 91 -20.56 2.34 -0.13
CA LYS A 91 -19.80 3.17 -1.08
C LYS A 91 -18.43 2.53 -1.35
N ASP A 92 -18.04 2.47 -2.63
CA ASP A 92 -16.68 2.11 -3.02
C ASP A 92 -15.72 3.18 -2.48
N ALA A 93 -14.99 2.90 -1.40
CA ALA A 93 -14.02 3.84 -0.82
C ALA A 93 -12.67 3.85 -1.54
N PHE A 94 -12.54 3.09 -2.62
CA PHE A 94 -11.34 3.05 -3.46
C PHE A 94 -11.72 3.44 -4.88
N ASP A 95 -11.02 4.42 -5.44
CA ASP A 95 -11.18 4.78 -6.85
C ASP A 95 -10.60 3.66 -7.72
N ARG A 96 -11.49 2.94 -8.42
CA ARG A 96 -11.11 1.83 -9.31
C ARG A 96 -10.28 2.27 -10.51
N GLY A 97 -10.19 3.56 -10.80
CA GLY A 97 -9.28 4.14 -11.80
C GLY A 97 -7.85 4.33 -11.31
N VAL A 98 -7.59 4.16 -10.01
CA VAL A 98 -6.28 4.31 -9.39
C VAL A 98 -5.60 2.94 -9.23
N LEU A 99 -4.28 2.91 -9.38
CA LEU A 99 -3.50 1.67 -9.28
C LEU A 99 -3.26 1.22 -7.85
N ALA A 100 -3.11 2.17 -6.91
CA ALA A 100 -2.96 1.87 -5.49
C ALA A 100 -3.19 3.11 -4.63
N GLU A 101 -3.47 2.88 -3.34
CA GLU A 101 -3.67 3.93 -2.35
C GLU A 101 -3.22 3.46 -0.96
N VAL A 102 -2.78 4.39 -0.14
CA VAL A 102 -2.47 4.18 1.28
C VAL A 102 -3.41 4.97 2.18
N ALA A 103 -4.09 4.25 3.07
CA ALA A 103 -4.99 4.80 4.07
C ALA A 103 -4.49 4.48 5.50
N PRO A 104 -4.00 5.45 6.28
CA PRO A 104 -3.76 5.24 7.70
C PRO A 104 -5.08 5.02 8.44
N ALA A 105 -5.09 4.13 9.44
CA ALA A 105 -6.24 3.87 10.31
C ALA A 105 -6.00 4.46 11.71
N PRO A 106 -6.28 5.76 11.93
CA PRO A 106 -6.04 6.40 13.22
C PRO A 106 -7.07 5.98 14.26
N HIS A 107 -6.62 5.81 15.51
CA HIS A 107 -7.50 5.73 16.67
C HIS A 107 -8.16 7.09 16.95
N ALA A 108 -9.13 7.12 17.87
CA ALA A 108 -9.81 8.37 18.28
C ALA A 108 -8.84 9.47 18.76
N GLY A 109 -7.65 9.11 19.26
CA GLY A 109 -6.58 10.02 19.66
C GLY A 109 -5.62 10.46 18.54
N GLY A 110 -5.81 10.00 17.30
CA GLY A 110 -4.95 10.32 16.15
C GLY A 110 -3.69 9.45 16.01
N GLU A 111 -3.50 8.49 16.92
CA GLU A 111 -2.42 7.51 16.89
C GLU A 111 -2.65 6.48 15.78
N VAL A 112 -1.60 6.12 15.05
CA VAL A 112 -1.66 5.23 13.88
C VAL A 112 -0.82 3.98 14.11
N ASP A 113 -1.51 2.86 14.36
CA ASP A 113 -0.87 1.54 14.51
C ASP A 113 -1.02 0.65 13.28
N VAL A 114 -1.98 0.96 12.42
CA VAL A 114 -2.25 0.20 11.21
C VAL A 114 -2.35 1.16 10.04
N VAL A 115 -1.70 0.79 8.95
CA VAL A 115 -1.87 1.43 7.64
C VAL A 115 -2.37 0.37 6.66
N VAL A 116 -3.41 0.70 5.90
CA VAL A 116 -3.92 -0.16 4.83
C VAL A 116 -3.35 0.32 3.51
N ALA A 117 -2.72 -0.58 2.77
CA ALA A 117 -2.28 -0.35 1.39
C ALA A 117 -3.16 -1.16 0.44
N VAL A 118 -3.89 -0.49 -0.44
CA VAL A 118 -4.76 -1.12 -1.43
C VAL A 118 -4.03 -1.12 -2.76
N VAL A 119 -3.96 -2.27 -3.43
CA VAL A 119 -3.34 -2.41 -4.76
C VAL A 119 -4.34 -2.97 -5.75
N ASN A 120 -4.60 -2.23 -6.82
CA ASN A 120 -5.50 -2.62 -7.90
C ASN A 120 -4.79 -3.52 -8.91
N LEU A 121 -4.58 -4.78 -8.53
CA LEU A 121 -3.93 -5.77 -9.39
C LEU A 121 -4.75 -6.02 -10.66
N ALA A 122 -6.08 -6.02 -10.59
CA ALA A 122 -6.92 -6.23 -11.76
C ALA A 122 -6.71 -5.15 -12.82
N LEU A 123 -6.66 -3.87 -12.43
CA LEU A 123 -6.36 -2.77 -13.35
C LEU A 123 -4.93 -2.90 -13.89
N LEU A 124 -3.94 -3.22 -13.05
CA LEU A 124 -2.56 -3.38 -13.50
C LEU A 124 -2.42 -4.51 -14.52
N GLU A 125 -3.03 -5.67 -14.26
CA GLU A 125 -3.08 -6.82 -15.16
C GLU A 125 -3.73 -6.44 -16.49
N GLU A 126 -4.85 -5.69 -16.45
CA GLU A 126 -5.53 -5.24 -17.65
C GLU A 126 -4.64 -4.35 -18.51
N VAL A 127 -3.95 -3.38 -17.91
CA VAL A 127 -3.05 -2.48 -18.65
C VAL A 127 -1.88 -3.25 -19.27
N HIS A 128 -1.28 -4.20 -18.54
CA HIS A 128 -0.19 -5.02 -19.08
C HIS A 128 -0.67 -5.94 -20.21
N ARG A 129 -1.86 -6.52 -20.09
CA ARG A 129 -2.50 -7.33 -21.14
C ARG A 129 -2.74 -6.54 -22.41
N GLN A 130 -3.29 -5.34 -22.30
CA GLN A 130 -3.54 -4.45 -23.45
C GLN A 130 -2.27 -4.02 -24.18
N ARG A 131 -1.15 -3.91 -23.46
CA ARG A 131 0.15 -3.51 -24.02
C ARG A 131 0.99 -4.68 -24.56
N GLY A 132 0.59 -5.93 -24.28
CA GLY A 132 1.39 -7.10 -24.62
C GLY A 132 2.72 -7.14 -23.86
N SER A 133 2.74 -6.63 -22.62
CA SER A 133 3.95 -6.57 -21.79
C SER A 133 4.47 -7.96 -21.43
N LEU A 134 5.76 -8.05 -21.13
CA LEU A 134 6.35 -9.27 -20.59
C LEU A 134 5.89 -9.50 -19.14
N PRO A 135 5.73 -10.76 -18.68
CA PRO A 135 5.38 -11.05 -17.28
C PRO A 135 6.34 -10.43 -16.26
N SER A 136 7.63 -10.32 -16.61
CA SER A 136 8.62 -9.66 -15.77
C SER A 136 8.37 -8.17 -15.56
N GLU A 137 7.76 -7.49 -16.54
CA GLU A 137 7.42 -6.07 -16.45
C GLU A 137 6.26 -5.84 -15.51
N PHE A 138 5.24 -6.72 -15.55
CA PHE A 138 4.15 -6.74 -14.58
C PHE A 138 4.69 -6.87 -13.15
N HIS A 139 5.52 -7.86 -12.89
CA HIS A 139 6.10 -8.06 -11.56
C HIS A 139 6.97 -6.88 -11.11
N ALA A 140 7.74 -6.30 -12.02
CA ALA A 140 8.54 -5.11 -11.72
C ALA A 140 7.65 -3.89 -11.41
N ASP A 141 6.43 -3.81 -11.93
CA ASP A 141 5.50 -2.73 -11.64
C ASP A 141 4.74 -2.95 -10.33
N VAL A 142 4.40 -4.19 -9.99
CA VAL A 142 3.95 -4.53 -8.62
C VAL A 142 5.02 -4.12 -7.61
N ASP A 143 6.30 -4.44 -7.88
CA ASP A 143 7.40 -4.05 -6.99
C ASP A 143 7.50 -2.52 -6.84
N ARG A 144 7.32 -1.75 -7.92
CA ARG A 144 7.33 -0.27 -7.88
C ARG A 144 6.17 0.29 -7.08
N ILE A 145 4.97 -0.24 -7.28
CA ILE A 145 3.77 0.17 -6.55
C ILE A 145 3.96 -0.09 -5.06
N LEU A 146 4.35 -1.30 -4.67
CA LEU A 146 4.58 -1.61 -3.25
C LEU A 146 5.67 -0.75 -2.63
N VAL A 147 6.75 -0.46 -3.37
CA VAL A 147 7.79 0.45 -2.87
C VAL A 147 7.27 1.86 -2.69
N HIS A 148 6.46 2.37 -3.62
CA HIS A 148 5.85 3.69 -3.50
C HIS A 148 4.89 3.76 -2.30
N GLU A 149 3.90 2.86 -2.27
CA GLU A 149 2.88 2.87 -1.24
C GLU A 149 3.47 2.59 0.15
N ILE A 150 4.25 1.52 0.28
CA ILE A 150 4.69 1.10 1.61
C ILE A 150 5.86 1.93 2.07
N TYR A 151 6.93 2.03 1.29
CA TYR A 151 8.15 2.73 1.73
C TYR A 151 8.04 4.25 1.60
N GLY A 152 7.32 4.72 0.57
CA GLY A 152 7.04 6.14 0.34
C GLY A 152 6.01 6.71 1.31
N HIS A 153 4.90 6.01 1.56
CA HIS A 153 3.77 6.53 2.36
C HIS A 153 3.56 5.84 3.71
N ALA A 154 3.43 4.51 3.74
CA ALA A 154 3.03 3.80 4.96
C ALA A 154 4.09 3.82 6.07
N VAL A 155 5.35 3.56 5.73
CA VAL A 155 6.48 3.55 6.67
C VAL A 155 6.57 4.88 7.45
N PRO A 156 6.53 6.06 6.82
CA PRO A 156 6.50 7.33 7.54
C PRO A 156 5.38 7.47 8.60
N TYR A 157 4.15 7.06 8.29
CA TYR A 157 3.06 7.07 9.28
C TYR A 157 3.37 6.13 10.44
N LEU A 158 3.80 4.90 10.16
CA LEU A 158 4.05 3.89 11.17
C LEU A 158 5.26 4.22 12.06
N LEU A 159 6.30 4.85 11.53
CA LEU A 159 7.45 5.26 12.36
C LEU A 159 7.09 6.47 13.25
N ALA A 160 6.28 7.41 12.73
CA ALA A 160 5.79 8.53 13.53
C ALA A 160 4.74 8.10 14.57
N GLY A 161 3.96 7.05 14.28
CA GLY A 161 2.80 6.66 15.06
C GLY A 161 1.63 7.64 14.98
N ALA A 162 1.65 8.55 14.01
CA ALA A 162 0.69 9.65 13.91
C ALA A 162 0.53 10.13 12.46
N LEU A 163 -0.59 10.80 12.18
CA LEU A 163 -0.87 11.39 10.86
C LEU A 163 0.14 12.48 10.45
N SER A 164 0.86 13.07 11.41
CA SER A 164 1.96 14.02 11.12
C SER A 164 3.15 13.37 10.42
N GLY A 165 3.26 12.04 10.44
CA GLY A 165 4.27 11.28 9.69
C GLY A 165 4.07 11.29 8.17
N ARG A 166 3.02 11.94 7.66
CA ARG A 166 2.70 11.97 6.23
C ARG A 166 3.90 12.38 5.36
N CYS A 167 4.13 11.62 4.30
CA CYS A 167 5.15 11.89 3.30
C CYS A 167 4.50 12.05 1.94
N SER A 168 4.02 13.24 1.63
CA SER A 168 3.14 13.47 0.49
C SER A 168 3.80 13.25 -0.88
N ASP A 169 2.94 12.93 -1.84
CA ASP A 169 3.19 13.04 -3.27
C ASP A 169 3.36 14.50 -3.73
N PRO A 170 4.01 14.72 -4.89
CA PRO A 170 4.23 16.07 -5.41
C PRO A 170 2.91 16.80 -5.61
N GLN A 171 2.88 18.06 -5.20
CA GLN A 171 1.75 18.94 -5.52
C GLN A 171 1.76 19.33 -7.01
N PRO A 172 0.62 19.75 -7.57
CA PRO A 172 0.60 20.31 -8.92
C PRO A 172 1.63 21.44 -9.09
N GLY A 173 2.52 21.30 -10.08
CA GLY A 173 3.62 22.24 -10.35
C GLY A 173 4.92 21.96 -9.59
N GLU A 174 4.92 21.02 -8.63
CA GLU A 174 6.12 20.56 -7.95
C GLU A 174 6.85 19.51 -8.80
N ARG A 175 8.19 19.50 -8.76
CA ARG A 175 8.95 18.43 -9.42
C ARG A 175 8.80 17.14 -8.62
N ALA A 176 8.45 16.05 -9.30
CA ALA A 176 8.27 14.75 -8.64
C ALA A 176 9.50 14.32 -7.82
N VAL A 177 10.71 14.56 -8.32
CA VAL A 177 11.96 14.19 -7.61
C VAL A 177 12.17 14.91 -6.28
N ASP A 178 11.46 16.01 -6.03
CA ASP A 178 11.54 16.80 -4.81
C ASP A 178 10.45 16.41 -3.80
N ALA A 179 9.48 15.59 -4.19
CA ALA A 179 8.47 15.09 -3.26
C ALA A 179 9.06 14.07 -2.28
N CYS A 180 8.50 14.05 -1.07
CA CYS A 180 8.96 13.18 0.00
C CYS A 180 8.85 11.70 -0.39
N SER A 181 7.66 11.27 -0.84
CA SER A 181 7.38 9.87 -1.20
C SER A 181 8.32 9.39 -2.32
N ILE A 182 8.53 10.25 -3.32
CA ILE A 182 9.34 9.95 -4.50
C ILE A 182 10.84 9.86 -4.18
N ARG A 183 11.36 10.72 -3.28
CA ARG A 183 12.76 10.57 -2.83
C ARG A 183 12.97 9.24 -2.11
N ARG A 184 12.02 8.87 -1.23
CA ARG A 184 12.07 7.63 -0.46
C ARG A 184 11.98 6.41 -1.37
N GLU A 185 10.99 6.35 -2.27
CA GLU A 185 10.85 5.23 -3.20
C GLU A 185 12.12 5.05 -4.04
N ASN A 186 12.73 6.16 -4.49
CA ASN A 186 13.88 6.11 -5.39
C ASN A 186 15.12 5.50 -4.75
N ALA A 187 15.27 5.63 -3.43
CA ALA A 187 16.35 4.97 -2.71
C ALA A 187 16.23 3.45 -2.78
N VAL A 188 15.03 2.91 -2.57
CA VAL A 188 14.75 1.47 -2.68
C VAL A 188 14.80 1.00 -4.14
N ARG A 189 14.22 1.77 -5.08
CA ARG A 189 14.26 1.44 -6.52
C ARG A 189 15.67 1.32 -7.06
N ALA A 190 16.62 2.10 -6.53
CA ALA A 190 18.04 2.00 -6.89
C ALA A 190 18.63 0.63 -6.51
N GLU A 191 18.36 0.14 -5.29
CA GLU A 191 18.80 -1.20 -4.85
C GLU A 191 18.15 -2.32 -5.68
N LEU A 192 16.91 -2.12 -6.13
CA LEU A 192 16.16 -3.10 -6.92
C LEU A 192 16.44 -3.03 -8.43
N GLY A 193 17.17 -2.02 -8.91
CA GLY A 193 17.39 -1.79 -10.35
C GLY A 193 16.11 -1.45 -11.13
N LEU A 194 15.09 -0.87 -10.47
CA LEU A 194 13.79 -0.57 -11.08
C LEU A 194 13.76 0.73 -11.90
N GLY A 195 14.90 1.42 -12.00
CA GLY A 195 15.03 2.75 -12.59
C GLY A 195 14.46 3.84 -11.67
N ARG A 196 14.99 5.05 -11.81
CA ARG A 196 14.57 6.21 -11.03
C ARG A 196 13.25 6.78 -11.57
N ARG A 197 12.32 7.15 -10.69
CA ARG A 197 11.13 7.93 -11.01
C ARG A 197 11.49 9.42 -11.02
N THR A 198 11.23 10.08 -12.14
CA THR A 198 11.55 11.51 -12.36
C THR A 198 10.32 12.38 -12.57
N ASN A 199 9.16 11.78 -12.76
CA ASN A 199 7.87 12.41 -13.04
C ASN A 199 6.76 11.77 -12.20
N TYR A 200 5.67 12.51 -12.04
CA TYR A 200 4.45 12.05 -11.39
C TYR A 200 3.49 11.54 -12.47
N GLY A 201 2.82 10.41 -12.21
CA GLY A 201 2.04 9.67 -13.21
C GLY A 201 2.57 8.25 -13.50
N LEU A 202 1.96 7.59 -14.50
CA LEU A 202 2.24 6.20 -14.90
C LEU A 202 3.62 6.01 -15.53
N ASP A 203 4.29 7.09 -15.92
CA ASP A 203 5.63 7.09 -16.51
C ASP A 203 6.71 6.50 -15.59
N GLY A 204 6.43 6.42 -14.28
CA GLY A 204 7.28 5.76 -13.30
C GLY A 204 7.22 4.22 -13.34
N LEU A 205 6.29 3.65 -14.10
CA LEU A 205 6.08 2.22 -14.32
C LEU A 205 6.69 1.77 -15.66
N ALA A 206 7.05 0.48 -15.78
CA ALA A 206 7.55 -0.12 -17.00
C ALA A 206 6.55 0.02 -18.16
N LEU A 207 5.26 0.19 -17.83
CA LEU A 207 4.16 0.48 -18.72
C LEU A 207 4.54 1.38 -19.91
N MET A 208 5.29 2.47 -19.74
CA MET A 208 5.56 3.42 -20.85
C MET A 208 6.89 3.29 -21.59
N ARG A 209 7.75 2.30 -21.31
CA ARG A 209 9.03 2.15 -22.04
C ARG A 209 8.88 1.67 -23.50
N GLY A 210 7.67 1.34 -23.95
CA GLY A 210 7.39 0.81 -25.29
C GLY A 210 6.83 1.78 -26.34
N SER A 211 6.50 3.04 -26.00
CA SER A 211 5.86 3.97 -26.96
C SER A 211 6.81 4.62 -27.98
N HIS A 212 8.10 4.27 -27.95
CA HIS A 212 9.09 4.71 -28.92
C HIS A 212 9.94 3.52 -29.39
N ARG A 213 9.35 2.67 -30.22
CA ARG A 213 10.09 1.90 -31.23
C ARG A 213 9.31 1.93 -32.53
#